data_AF-A0A323UJJ2-F1
#
_entry.id   AF-A0A323UJJ2-F1
#
_cell.length_a   1.000
_cell.length_b   1.000
_cell.length_c   1.000
_cell.angle_alpha   90.00
_cell.angle_beta   90.00
_cell.angle_gamma   90.00
#
_symmetry.space_group_name_H-M   'P 1'
#
loop_
_entity.id
_entity.type
_entity.pdbx_description
1 polymer ?
#
loop_
_entity_poly.entity_id
_entity_poly.type
_entity_poly.pdbx_seq_one_letter_code
_entity_poly.pdbx_strand_id
1 'polypeptide(L)'
;MPPRFWPASPWMCPTPPPRPSTEARMRSKGFTLFELLVAMVLVGLIFAAFLQVFTGTLNQSTLTSARSDLLKEGQIAVQVIASKLQEACYVYPNGATLRMADSGYSTQNLRGGYDWTVGSDPILAMLLPPDPNSANPDSYRFFAYYPLLRGFYNSNAGTSLQLESDPANDNVWVLMEYRRNLDPSITPGDFANPPGSPAPCATLAQGLTNADLQGGTARILVDYVSPQNDLFSPNDNPADPSDTPTAATLNLRMQRSLQGKNLSVAGGGSGLSVRVFPRNLGVLAP
;
A
#
# COMPACT_ATOMS: atom_id res chain seq x y z
N MET A 1 -11.48 9.24 -58.45
CA MET A 1 -12.83 9.84 -58.37
C MET A 1 -12.81 10.93 -57.31
N PRO A 2 -13.53 12.06 -57.53
CA PRO A 2 -12.88 13.33 -57.85
C PRO A 2 -12.99 14.41 -56.75
N PRO A 3 -12.17 15.47 -56.85
CA PRO A 3 -12.30 16.67 -56.03
C PRO A 3 -13.47 17.52 -56.53
N ARG A 4 -14.26 18.09 -55.62
CA ARG A 4 -15.31 19.07 -55.98
C ARG A 4 -14.87 20.48 -55.58
N PHE A 5 -14.16 21.10 -56.51
CA PHE A 5 -14.25 22.54 -56.78
C PHE A 5 -15.60 22.82 -57.44
N TRP A 6 -16.31 23.87 -57.01
CA TRP A 6 -17.26 24.63 -57.86
C TRP A 6 -17.21 26.13 -57.47
N PRO A 7 -17.62 27.03 -58.39
CA PRO A 7 -16.94 28.29 -58.69
C PRO A 7 -17.67 29.55 -58.21
N ALA A 8 -16.94 30.65 -58.36
CA ALA A 8 -17.43 32.02 -58.33
C ALA A 8 -18.55 32.28 -59.35
N SER A 9 -19.47 33.19 -59.02
CA SER A 9 -20.12 34.09 -59.99
C SER A 9 -20.71 35.33 -59.30
N PRO A 10 -20.81 36.46 -60.03
CA PRO A 10 -20.81 37.80 -59.49
C PRO A 10 -22.18 38.47 -59.59
N TRP A 11 -22.63 39.09 -58.50
CA TRP A 11 -23.75 40.03 -58.56
C TRP A 11 -23.28 41.39 -58.04
N MET A 12 -22.98 42.23 -59.03
CA MET A 12 -22.85 43.67 -58.93
C MET A 12 -24.23 44.22 -58.58
N CYS A 13 -24.34 44.94 -57.46
CA CYS A 13 -25.51 45.74 -57.12
C CYS A 13 -25.06 47.19 -56.84
N PRO A 14 -25.88 48.17 -57.23
CA PRO A 14 -25.48 49.56 -57.34
C PRO A 14 -25.30 50.22 -55.96
N THR A 15 -24.28 51.06 -55.88
CA THR A 15 -23.96 51.89 -54.71
C THR A 15 -25.12 52.84 -54.38
N PRO A 16 -25.63 52.85 -53.13
CA PRO A 16 -26.57 53.87 -52.68
C PRO A 16 -25.87 55.24 -52.51
N PRO A 17 -26.62 56.35 -52.63
CA PRO A 17 -26.08 57.70 -52.48
C PRO A 17 -25.51 57.95 -51.08
N PRO A 18 -24.55 58.89 -50.94
CA PRO A 18 -23.94 59.22 -49.65
C PRO A 18 -25.01 59.71 -48.68
N ARG A 19 -25.23 58.95 -47.61
CA ARG A 19 -26.01 59.42 -46.46
C ARG A 19 -25.24 60.55 -45.79
N PRO A 20 -25.91 61.64 -45.39
CA PRO A 20 -25.29 62.69 -44.60
C PRO A 20 -24.68 62.05 -43.35
N SER A 21 -23.37 62.25 -43.17
CA SER A 21 -22.64 61.92 -41.96
C SER A 21 -23.28 62.72 -40.82
N THR A 22 -24.28 62.10 -40.19
CA THR A 22 -24.70 62.50 -38.86
C THR A 22 -23.51 62.11 -38.02
N GLU A 23 -22.59 63.06 -37.85
CA GLU A 23 -21.57 63.02 -36.81
C GLU A 23 -22.32 62.85 -35.51
N ALA A 24 -22.56 61.59 -35.14
CA ALA A 24 -22.75 61.21 -33.77
C ALA A 24 -21.47 61.68 -33.10
N ARG A 25 -21.50 62.90 -32.54
CA ARG A 25 -20.55 63.37 -31.55
C ARG A 25 -20.50 62.26 -30.51
N MET A 26 -19.54 61.37 -30.66
CA MET A 26 -19.12 60.47 -29.61
C MET A 26 -18.63 61.41 -28.52
N ARG A 27 -19.54 61.75 -27.60
CA ARG A 27 -19.19 62.38 -26.34
C ARG A 27 -18.16 61.45 -25.72
N SER A 28 -16.89 61.81 -25.86
CA SER A 28 -15.79 61.28 -25.07
C SER A 28 -16.09 61.68 -23.63
N LYS A 29 -16.89 60.86 -22.95
CA LYS A 29 -16.96 60.91 -21.49
C LYS A 29 -15.57 60.51 -21.02
N GLY A 30 -14.80 61.50 -20.56
CA GLY A 30 -13.50 61.24 -19.98
C GLY A 30 -13.67 60.26 -18.82
N PHE A 31 -12.96 59.15 -18.88
CA PHE A 31 -12.87 58.21 -17.77
C PHE A 31 -12.43 58.99 -16.53
N THR A 32 -13.28 58.99 -15.50
CA THR A 32 -12.87 59.59 -14.23
C THR A 32 -11.85 58.66 -13.56
N LEU A 33 -10.85 59.24 -12.92
CA LEU A 33 -9.82 58.47 -12.18
C LEU A 33 -10.46 57.50 -11.17
N PHE A 34 -11.62 57.89 -10.61
CA PHE A 34 -12.44 57.07 -9.73
C PHE A 34 -12.97 55.80 -10.39
N GLU A 35 -13.47 55.88 -11.64
CA GLU A 35 -14.01 54.72 -12.37
C GLU A 35 -12.92 53.68 -12.68
N LEU A 36 -11.70 54.13 -12.97
CA LEU A 36 -10.54 53.25 -13.17
C LEU A 36 -10.10 52.57 -11.87
N LEU A 37 -10.16 53.27 -10.74
CA LEU A 37 -9.87 52.70 -9.42
C LEU A 37 -10.90 51.63 -9.03
N VAL A 38 -12.19 51.89 -9.22
CA VAL A 38 -13.25 50.91 -8.95
C VAL A 38 -13.10 49.68 -9.85
N ALA A 39 -12.82 49.87 -11.15
CA ALA A 39 -12.60 48.77 -12.08
C ALA A 39 -11.42 47.88 -11.65
N MET A 40 -10.31 48.47 -11.22
CA MET A 40 -9.13 47.72 -10.76
C MET A 40 -9.42 46.91 -9.48
N VAL A 41 -10.17 47.47 -8.54
CA VAL A 41 -10.60 46.76 -7.33
C VAL A 41 -11.49 45.57 -7.69
N LEU A 42 -12.46 45.76 -8.60
CA LEU A 42 -13.35 44.69 -9.05
C LEU A 42 -12.58 43.57 -9.75
N VAL A 43 -11.63 43.91 -10.64
CA VAL A 43 -10.76 42.91 -11.29
C VAL A 43 -9.91 42.17 -10.26
N GLY A 44 -9.37 42.88 -9.27
CA GLY A 44 -8.60 42.26 -8.18
C GLY A 44 -9.42 41.25 -7.37
N LEU A 45 -10.68 41.58 -7.06
CA LEU A 45 -11.60 40.67 -6.36
C LEU A 45 -11.94 39.43 -7.20
N ILE A 46 -12.20 39.61 -8.50
CA ILE A 46 -12.47 38.49 -9.42
C ILE A 46 -11.25 37.57 -9.53
N PHE A 47 -10.05 38.15 -9.67
CA PHE A 47 -8.81 37.38 -9.77
C PHE A 47 -8.50 36.61 -8.48
N ALA A 48 -8.75 37.22 -7.31
CA ALA A 48 -8.61 36.55 -6.02
C ALA A 48 -9.55 35.34 -5.88
N ALA A 49 -10.82 35.49 -6.29
CA ALA A 49 -11.77 34.38 -6.31
C ALA A 49 -11.33 33.25 -7.26
N PHE A 50 -10.82 33.60 -8.44
CA PHE A 50 -10.30 32.61 -9.40
C PHE A 50 -9.09 31.84 -8.83
N LEU A 51 -8.17 32.53 -8.15
CA LEU A 51 -7.01 31.91 -7.52
C LEU A 51 -7.41 30.91 -6.43
N GLN A 52 -8.45 31.21 -5.65
CA GLN A 52 -9.00 30.28 -4.65
C GLN A 52 -9.56 29.00 -5.29
N VAL A 53 -10.32 29.12 -6.38
CA VAL A 53 -10.86 27.95 -7.10
C VAL A 53 -9.74 27.12 -7.72
N PHE A 54 -8.75 27.78 -8.32
CA PHE A 54 -7.62 27.11 -8.96
C PHE A 54 -6.77 26.34 -7.94
N THR A 55 -6.40 26.97 -6.83
CA THR A 55 -5.66 26.31 -5.73
C THR A 55 -6.45 25.17 -5.10
N GLY A 56 -7.77 25.32 -4.93
CA GLY A 56 -8.65 24.24 -4.50
C GLY A 56 -8.64 23.04 -5.44
N THR A 57 -8.67 23.27 -6.76
CA THR A 57 -8.65 22.23 -7.79
C THR A 57 -7.31 21.48 -7.82
N LEU A 58 -6.19 22.20 -7.68
CA LEU A 58 -4.86 21.59 -7.61
C LEU A 58 -4.73 20.69 -6.37
N ASN A 59 -5.12 21.19 -5.19
CA ASN A 59 -5.07 20.41 -3.95
C ASN A 59 -5.95 19.15 -4.05
N GLN A 60 -7.16 19.27 -4.62
CA GLN A 60 -8.04 18.13 -4.80
C GLN A 60 -7.45 17.08 -5.75
N SER A 61 -6.75 17.53 -6.81
CA SER A 61 -6.07 16.64 -7.75
C SER A 61 -4.93 15.89 -7.06
N THR A 62 -4.08 16.57 -6.30
CA THR A 62 -3.00 15.94 -5.53
C THR A 62 -3.52 14.91 -4.53
N LEU A 63 -4.57 15.22 -3.77
CA LEU A 63 -5.17 14.28 -2.81
C LEU A 63 -5.79 13.06 -3.50
N THR A 64 -6.38 13.25 -4.68
CA THR A 64 -6.97 12.16 -5.47
C THR A 64 -5.88 11.24 -6.03
N SER A 65 -4.80 11.79 -6.56
CA SER A 65 -3.64 11.01 -7.02
C SER A 65 -3.03 10.22 -5.87
N ALA A 66 -2.76 10.85 -4.73
CA ALA A 66 -2.20 10.18 -3.56
C ALA A 66 -3.08 9.02 -3.05
N ARG A 67 -4.42 9.17 -3.08
CA ARG A 67 -5.34 8.06 -2.75
C ARG A 67 -5.25 6.92 -3.77
N SER A 68 -5.16 7.24 -5.06
CA SER A 68 -5.01 6.24 -6.11
C SER A 68 -3.70 5.46 -5.97
N ASP A 69 -2.61 6.15 -5.62
CA ASP A 69 -1.30 5.53 -5.41
C ASP A 69 -1.33 4.58 -4.20
N LEU A 70 -1.85 5.04 -3.05
CA LEU A 70 -2.02 4.21 -1.87
C LEU A 70 -2.93 2.99 -2.12
N LEU A 71 -4.01 3.16 -2.89
CA LEU A 71 -4.88 2.06 -3.31
C LEU A 71 -4.10 1.01 -4.12
N LYS A 72 -3.33 1.47 -5.11
CA LYS A 72 -2.55 0.59 -5.98
C LYS A 72 -1.45 -0.14 -5.21
N GLU A 73 -0.70 0.56 -4.37
CA GLU A 73 0.34 -0.03 -3.52
C GLU A 73 -0.24 -1.07 -2.55
N GLY A 74 -1.36 -0.73 -1.88
CA GLY A 74 -2.05 -1.65 -1.00
C GLY A 74 -2.55 -2.91 -1.73
N GLN A 75 -3.10 -2.77 -2.94
CA GLN A 75 -3.53 -3.92 -3.75
C GLN A 75 -2.36 -4.81 -4.15
N ILE A 76 -1.23 -4.24 -4.54
CA ILE A 76 -0.01 -5.00 -4.87
C ILE A 76 0.49 -5.76 -3.62
N ALA A 77 0.55 -5.10 -2.45
CA ALA A 77 0.97 -5.74 -1.21
C ALA A 77 0.07 -6.93 -0.85
N VAL A 78 -1.25 -6.75 -0.93
CA VAL A 78 -2.23 -7.82 -0.69
C VAL A 78 -2.03 -8.99 -1.67
N GLN A 79 -1.82 -8.72 -2.96
CA GLN A 79 -1.58 -9.76 -3.96
C GLN A 79 -0.28 -10.55 -3.69
N VAL A 80 0.79 -9.87 -3.30
CA VAL A 80 2.07 -10.51 -2.95
C VAL A 80 1.89 -11.42 -1.73
N ILE A 81 1.28 -10.91 -0.65
CA ILE A 81 1.04 -11.70 0.57
C ILE A 81 0.11 -12.87 0.26
N ALA A 82 -0.99 -12.64 -0.47
CA ALA A 82 -1.94 -13.68 -0.82
C ALA A 82 -1.31 -14.77 -1.69
N SER A 83 -0.43 -14.40 -2.62
CA SER A 83 0.33 -15.37 -3.44
C SER A 83 1.22 -16.26 -2.58
N LYS A 84 1.97 -15.67 -1.64
CA LYS A 84 2.83 -16.42 -0.71
C LYS A 84 2.04 -17.29 0.26
N LEU A 85 0.92 -16.78 0.73
CA LEU A 85 -0.01 -17.52 1.59
C LEU A 85 -0.70 -18.67 0.85
N GLN A 86 -0.99 -18.55 -0.46
CA GLN A 86 -1.49 -19.68 -1.25
C GLN A 86 -0.44 -20.79 -1.41
N GLU A 87 0.84 -20.41 -1.48
CA GLU A 87 1.97 -21.34 -1.61
C GLU A 87 2.32 -22.03 -0.28
N ALA A 88 1.93 -21.45 0.86
CA ALA A 88 2.26 -21.94 2.19
C ALA A 88 1.80 -23.39 2.41
N CYS A 89 2.69 -24.19 3.00
CA CYS A 89 2.39 -25.55 3.47
C CYS A 89 2.01 -25.59 4.96
N TYR A 90 2.32 -24.53 5.70
CA TYR A 90 1.89 -24.34 7.08
C TYR A 90 1.73 -22.86 7.39
N VAL A 91 0.71 -22.51 8.15
CA VAL A 91 0.48 -21.16 8.69
C VAL A 91 0.46 -21.27 10.20
N TYR A 92 1.16 -20.39 10.91
CA TYR A 92 1.22 -20.49 12.37
C TYR A 92 -0.14 -20.10 13.00
N PRO A 93 -0.65 -20.90 13.96
CA PRO A 93 -1.93 -20.65 14.61
C PRO A 93 -1.83 -19.55 15.67
N ASN A 94 -3.00 -19.09 16.13
CA ASN A 94 -3.10 -18.13 17.23
C ASN A 94 -2.46 -18.69 18.51
N GLY A 95 -1.70 -17.86 19.22
CA GLY A 95 -0.97 -18.26 20.43
C GLY A 95 0.44 -18.79 20.17
N ALA A 96 0.81 -19.08 18.93
CA ALA A 96 2.19 -19.42 18.60
C ALA A 96 3.12 -18.23 18.85
N THR A 97 4.18 -18.43 19.63
CA THR A 97 5.23 -17.42 19.87
C THR A 97 6.43 -17.70 18.99
N LEU A 98 6.86 -16.69 18.24
CA LEU A 98 7.92 -16.75 17.25
C LEU A 98 8.97 -15.71 17.58
N ARG A 99 10.25 -16.08 17.44
CA ARG A 99 11.37 -15.16 17.64
C ARG A 99 12.27 -15.14 16.41
N MET A 100 12.16 -14.07 15.62
CA MET A 100 12.88 -13.92 14.35
C MET A 100 14.31 -13.38 14.52
N ALA A 101 14.61 -12.72 15.64
CA ALA A 101 15.95 -12.24 15.97
C ALA A 101 16.10 -12.05 17.49
N ASP A 102 17.34 -11.94 17.97
CA ASP A 102 17.65 -11.53 19.35
C ASP A 102 18.02 -10.05 19.48
N SER A 103 18.25 -9.39 18.34
CA SER A 103 18.67 -7.99 18.26
C SER A 103 18.31 -7.39 16.89
N GLY A 104 18.49 -6.08 16.75
CA GLY A 104 18.19 -5.33 15.53
C GLY A 104 16.82 -4.66 15.55
N TYR A 105 16.66 -3.59 14.79
CA TYR A 105 15.42 -2.80 14.79
C TYR A 105 14.35 -3.37 13.84
N SER A 106 14.75 -4.09 12.79
CA SER A 106 13.87 -4.46 11.68
C SER A 106 12.91 -5.60 11.98
N THR A 107 13.10 -6.34 13.06
CA THR A 107 12.28 -7.47 13.53
C THR A 107 11.69 -7.23 14.92
N GLN A 108 11.85 -6.03 15.48
CA GLN A 108 11.33 -5.69 16.80
C GLN A 108 9.80 -5.52 16.73
N ASN A 109 9.10 -6.05 17.73
CA ASN A 109 7.66 -5.89 17.84
C ASN A 109 7.27 -4.47 18.28
N LEU A 110 5.98 -4.16 18.17
CA LEU A 110 5.45 -2.83 18.51
C LEU A 110 5.61 -2.44 19.99
N ARG A 111 5.96 -3.40 20.86
CA ARG A 111 6.19 -3.22 22.30
C ARG A 111 7.69 -3.09 22.66
N GLY A 112 8.58 -3.19 21.68
CA GLY A 112 10.03 -3.10 21.88
C GLY A 112 10.73 -4.43 22.20
N GLY A 113 10.06 -5.58 22.05
CA GLY A 113 10.64 -6.92 22.21
C GLY A 113 10.83 -7.67 20.88
N TYR A 114 11.25 -8.93 20.94
CA TYR A 114 11.47 -9.79 19.76
C TYR A 114 10.55 -11.00 19.67
N ASP A 115 9.75 -11.21 20.72
CA ASP A 115 8.78 -12.29 20.75
C ASP A 115 7.49 -11.80 20.10
N TRP A 116 7.11 -12.47 19.03
CA TRP A 116 5.91 -12.21 18.27
C TRP A 116 4.90 -13.32 18.53
N THR A 117 3.75 -12.97 19.11
CA THR A 117 2.70 -13.93 19.40
C THR A 117 1.56 -13.78 18.40
N VAL A 118 1.35 -14.80 17.58
CA VAL A 118 0.30 -14.80 16.55
C VAL A 118 -1.08 -14.61 17.20
N GLY A 119 -1.90 -13.72 16.64
CA GLY A 119 -3.24 -13.38 17.16
C GLY A 119 -3.25 -12.36 18.31
N SER A 120 -2.12 -12.14 18.98
CA SER A 120 -1.96 -11.02 19.94
C SER A 120 -1.21 -9.84 19.32
N ASP A 121 -0.12 -10.14 18.60
CA ASP A 121 0.59 -9.19 17.76
C ASP A 121 0.06 -9.27 16.32
N PRO A 122 0.06 -8.17 15.56
CA PRO A 122 -0.37 -8.14 14.15
C PRO A 122 0.68 -8.79 13.23
N ILE A 123 0.93 -10.09 13.41
CA ILE A 123 1.88 -10.87 12.62
C ILE A 123 1.17 -12.02 11.89
N LEU A 124 1.57 -12.24 10.64
CA LEU A 124 1.25 -13.44 9.88
C LEU A 124 2.57 -14.17 9.60
N ALA A 125 2.70 -15.39 10.09
CA ALA A 125 3.87 -16.23 9.84
C ALA A 125 3.46 -17.54 9.17
N MET A 126 4.32 -18.03 8.29
CA MET A 126 4.06 -19.22 7.48
C MET A 126 5.35 -19.91 7.04
N LEU A 127 5.24 -21.19 6.72
CA LEU A 127 6.27 -21.97 6.04
C LEU A 127 5.83 -22.25 4.61
N LEU A 128 6.75 -22.01 3.69
CA LEU A 128 6.61 -22.35 2.28
C LEU A 128 7.47 -23.59 1.99
N PRO A 129 7.01 -24.45 1.07
CA PRO A 129 7.81 -25.57 0.61
C PRO A 129 9.09 -25.08 -0.11
N PRO A 130 10.07 -25.99 -0.29
CA PRO A 130 11.23 -25.72 -1.13
C PRO A 130 10.82 -25.29 -2.54
N ASP A 131 11.56 -24.34 -3.10
CA ASP A 131 11.34 -23.85 -4.46
C ASP A 131 12.49 -24.34 -5.33
N PRO A 132 12.24 -25.30 -6.25
CA PRO A 132 13.29 -25.94 -7.04
C PRO A 132 14.01 -24.96 -7.98
N ASN A 133 13.46 -23.76 -8.19
CA ASN A 133 14.06 -22.71 -9.01
C ASN A 133 14.79 -21.63 -8.19
N SER A 134 14.81 -21.77 -6.86
CA SER A 134 15.47 -20.81 -5.98
C SER A 134 16.94 -21.13 -5.76
N ALA A 135 17.69 -20.19 -5.19
CA ALA A 135 19.10 -20.40 -4.84
C ALA A 135 19.33 -21.50 -3.79
N ASN A 136 18.28 -21.91 -3.08
CA ASN A 136 18.31 -23.01 -2.11
C ASN A 136 17.13 -23.96 -2.41
N PRO A 137 17.27 -24.83 -3.43
CA PRO A 137 16.15 -25.57 -4.00
C PRO A 137 15.50 -26.57 -3.04
N ASP A 138 16.24 -27.02 -2.04
CA ASP A 138 15.80 -28.04 -1.07
C ASP A 138 15.43 -27.44 0.31
N SER A 139 15.60 -26.13 0.49
CA SER A 139 15.31 -25.47 1.75
C SER A 139 13.86 -25.01 1.84
N TYR A 140 13.19 -25.43 2.91
CA TYR A 140 11.95 -24.79 3.35
C TYR A 140 12.19 -23.31 3.66
N ARG A 141 11.16 -22.48 3.47
CA ARG A 141 11.30 -21.04 3.60
C ARG A 141 10.30 -20.51 4.62
N PHE A 142 10.82 -19.90 5.67
CA PHE A 142 10.03 -19.19 6.66
C PHE A 142 9.79 -17.75 6.19
N PHE A 143 8.51 -17.37 6.19
CA PHE A 143 8.05 -16.02 5.88
C PHE A 143 7.25 -15.47 7.05
N ALA A 144 7.46 -14.20 7.37
CA ALA A 144 6.61 -13.48 8.30
C ALA A 144 6.33 -12.06 7.79
N TYR A 145 5.08 -11.63 7.93
CA TYR A 145 4.63 -10.27 7.64
C TYR A 145 4.19 -9.62 8.94
N TYR A 146 4.72 -8.43 9.23
CA TYR A 146 4.42 -7.72 10.47
C TYR A 146 4.64 -6.21 10.29
N PRO A 147 3.89 -5.36 11.00
CA PRO A 147 4.10 -3.94 10.96
C PRO A 147 5.25 -3.51 11.86
N LEU A 148 5.92 -2.43 11.46
CA LEU A 148 6.85 -1.67 12.28
C LEU A 148 6.43 -0.20 12.24
N LEU A 149 6.65 0.54 13.33
CA LEU A 149 6.34 1.97 13.35
C LEU A 149 7.26 2.73 12.38
N ARG A 150 6.71 3.56 11.50
CA ARG A 150 7.47 4.25 10.46
C ARG A 150 8.55 5.17 11.02
N GLY A 151 8.21 5.99 12.01
CA GLY A 151 9.18 6.86 12.68
C GLY A 151 10.32 6.08 13.34
N PHE A 152 10.00 4.95 13.97
CA PHE A 152 10.99 4.05 14.57
C PHE A 152 11.89 3.40 13.51
N TYR A 153 11.33 2.93 12.40
CA TYR A 153 12.12 2.41 11.28
C TYR A 153 13.07 3.48 10.76
N ASN A 154 12.57 4.69 10.45
CA ASN A 154 13.38 5.76 9.89
C ASN A 154 14.45 6.30 10.83
N SER A 155 14.26 6.23 12.15
CA SER A 155 15.27 6.64 13.12
C SER A 155 16.41 5.63 13.29
N ASN A 156 16.19 4.37 12.94
CA ASN A 156 17.17 3.27 13.13
C ASN A 156 17.73 2.73 11.81
N ALA A 157 17.05 2.96 10.69
CA ALA A 157 17.50 2.53 9.37
C ALA A 157 18.77 3.27 8.96
N GLY A 158 19.70 2.53 8.35
CA GLY A 158 20.87 3.12 7.72
C GLY A 158 20.46 4.03 6.55
N THR A 159 21.33 4.96 6.16
CA THR A 159 21.05 5.99 5.13
C THR A 159 20.59 5.43 3.79
N SER A 160 21.01 4.21 3.42
CA SER A 160 20.61 3.55 2.18
C SER A 160 19.23 2.87 2.23
N LEU A 161 18.68 2.67 3.43
CA LEU A 161 17.40 1.98 3.68
C LEU A 161 16.33 2.89 4.25
N GLN A 162 16.69 4.14 4.57
CA GLN A 162 15.79 5.13 5.15
C GLN A 162 14.73 5.56 4.13
N LEU A 163 13.47 5.64 4.56
CA LEU A 163 12.40 6.19 3.73
C LEU A 163 12.52 7.70 3.63
N GLU A 164 11.83 8.29 2.67
CA GLU A 164 11.71 9.75 2.59
C GLU A 164 11.16 10.31 3.90
N SER A 165 11.78 11.39 4.38
CA SER A 165 11.35 12.05 5.62
C SER A 165 9.91 12.57 5.47
N ASP A 166 9.02 12.08 6.33
CA ASP A 166 7.62 12.52 6.37
C ASP A 166 7.13 12.49 7.84
N PRO A 167 7.51 13.50 8.64
CA PRO A 167 7.20 13.52 10.08
C PRO A 167 5.70 13.54 10.40
N ALA A 168 4.86 14.00 9.45
CA ALA A 168 3.41 13.98 9.60
C ALA A 168 2.83 12.56 9.65
N ASN A 169 3.65 11.56 9.29
CA ASN A 169 3.28 10.16 9.18
C ASN A 169 4.17 9.23 10.03
N ASP A 170 4.95 9.75 10.99
CA ASP A 170 5.83 8.89 11.81
C ASP A 170 5.08 7.86 12.66
N ASN A 171 3.78 8.09 12.91
CA ASN A 171 2.91 7.21 13.67
C ASN A 171 2.20 6.13 12.83
N VAL A 172 2.34 6.14 11.50
CA VAL A 172 1.81 5.07 10.65
C VAL A 172 2.75 3.87 10.69
N TRP A 173 2.27 2.74 10.18
CA TRP A 173 3.08 1.52 10.10
C TRP A 173 3.70 1.37 8.70
N VAL A 174 4.84 0.71 8.69
CA VAL A 174 5.45 0.12 7.51
C VAL A 174 5.25 -1.38 7.62
N LEU A 175 4.76 -2.02 6.58
CA LEU A 175 4.64 -3.47 6.56
C LEU A 175 5.98 -4.08 6.16
N MET A 176 6.52 -4.89 7.06
CA MET A 176 7.76 -5.62 6.87
C MET A 176 7.47 -7.04 6.40
N GLU A 177 8.40 -7.58 5.62
CA GLU A 177 8.48 -8.97 5.22
C GLU A 177 9.83 -9.52 5.69
N TYR A 178 9.78 -10.54 6.54
CA TYR A 178 10.93 -11.31 6.95
C TYR A 178 11.00 -12.62 6.17
N ARG A 179 12.20 -12.93 5.69
CA ARG A 179 12.49 -14.15 4.92
C ARG A 179 13.67 -14.88 5.54
N ARG A 180 13.52 -16.19 5.75
CA ARG A 180 14.60 -17.07 6.17
C ARG A 180 14.49 -18.39 5.40
N ASN A 181 15.58 -18.80 4.76
CA ASN A 181 15.70 -20.17 4.28
C ASN A 181 16.16 -21.02 5.46
N LEU A 182 15.43 -22.10 5.74
CA LEU A 182 15.82 -23.07 6.75
C LEU A 182 17.03 -23.87 6.26
N ASP A 183 17.77 -24.44 7.21
CA ASP A 183 18.88 -25.33 6.87
C ASP A 183 18.35 -26.49 6.00
N PRO A 184 18.95 -26.76 4.83
CA PRO A 184 18.47 -27.81 3.92
C PRO A 184 18.54 -29.22 4.53
N SER A 185 19.30 -29.42 5.61
CA SER A 185 19.31 -30.68 6.35
C SER A 185 18.07 -30.88 7.22
N ILE A 186 17.30 -29.83 7.49
CA ILE A 186 16.08 -29.90 8.30
C ILE A 186 14.89 -30.21 7.38
N THR A 187 14.36 -31.41 7.53
CA THR A 187 13.22 -31.92 6.77
C THR A 187 12.07 -32.27 7.70
N PRO A 188 10.82 -32.36 7.20
CA PRO A 188 9.70 -32.84 8.01
C PRO A 188 9.92 -34.25 8.58
N GLY A 189 10.68 -35.10 7.86
CA GLY A 189 11.01 -36.46 8.27
C GLY A 189 11.83 -36.54 9.56
N ASP A 190 12.63 -35.51 9.87
CA ASP A 190 13.46 -35.46 11.08
C ASP A 190 12.61 -35.37 12.36
N PHE A 191 11.40 -34.83 12.23
CA PHE A 191 10.43 -34.67 13.32
C PHE A 191 9.28 -35.67 13.23
N ALA A 192 9.30 -36.56 12.23
CA ALA A 192 8.31 -37.62 12.08
C ALA A 192 8.43 -38.66 13.20
N ASN A 193 7.34 -39.37 13.49
CA ASN A 193 7.34 -40.51 14.39
C ASN A 193 6.81 -41.77 13.66
N PRO A 194 7.67 -42.73 13.25
CA PRO A 194 9.10 -42.79 13.49
C PRO A 194 9.91 -41.83 12.58
N PRO A 195 11.11 -41.38 13.01
CA PRO A 195 11.97 -40.52 12.21
C PRO A 195 12.29 -41.11 10.84
N GLY A 196 12.35 -40.26 9.81
CA GLY A 196 12.58 -40.65 8.41
C GLY A 196 11.33 -41.09 7.64
N SER A 197 10.15 -41.08 8.28
CA SER A 197 8.88 -41.30 7.58
C SER A 197 8.42 -40.04 6.83
N PRO A 198 7.67 -40.17 5.72
CA PRO A 198 7.03 -39.03 5.08
C PRO A 198 6.15 -38.28 6.10
N ALA A 199 6.40 -36.98 6.26
CA ALA A 199 5.69 -36.16 7.23
C ALA A 199 5.17 -34.87 6.57
N PRO A 200 4.03 -34.36 7.05
CA PRO A 200 3.49 -33.10 6.58
C PRO A 200 4.35 -31.92 7.06
N CYS A 201 4.25 -30.80 6.35
CA CYS A 201 4.93 -29.54 6.72
C CYS A 201 4.58 -29.05 8.15
N ALA A 202 3.41 -29.43 8.70
CA ALA A 202 3.05 -29.13 10.09
C ALA A 202 4.00 -29.78 11.12
N THR A 203 4.51 -30.98 10.84
CA THR A 203 5.44 -31.70 11.72
C THR A 203 6.78 -30.97 11.79
N LEU A 204 7.25 -30.43 10.67
CA LEU A 204 8.40 -29.52 10.65
C LEU A 204 8.14 -28.29 11.51
N ALA A 205 7.01 -27.61 11.31
CA ALA A 205 6.69 -26.37 12.03
C ALA A 205 6.67 -26.53 13.56
N GLN A 206 6.21 -27.69 14.06
CA GLN A 206 6.17 -28.01 15.48
C GLN A 206 7.55 -28.37 16.06
N GLY A 207 8.46 -28.89 15.22
CA GLY A 207 9.82 -29.25 15.60
C GLY A 207 10.82 -28.11 15.55
N LEU A 208 10.53 -27.05 14.78
CA LEU A 208 11.42 -25.90 14.65
C LEU A 208 11.56 -25.14 15.97
N THR A 209 12.79 -24.78 16.28
CA THR A 209 13.15 -23.93 17.41
C THR A 209 13.26 -22.47 16.97
N ASN A 210 13.28 -21.54 17.93
CA ASN A 210 13.56 -20.13 17.63
C ASN A 210 14.90 -19.94 16.93
N ALA A 211 15.92 -20.75 17.22
CA ALA A 211 17.22 -20.65 16.58
C ALA A 211 17.14 -20.93 15.06
N ASP A 212 16.27 -21.84 14.65
CA ASP A 212 16.07 -22.19 13.23
C ASP A 212 15.39 -21.06 12.45
N LEU A 213 14.56 -20.26 13.14
CA LEU A 213 13.83 -19.13 12.56
C LEU A 213 14.67 -17.84 12.48
N GLN A 214 15.80 -17.77 13.19
CA GLN A 214 16.67 -16.58 13.26
C GLN A 214 17.63 -16.46 12.07
N GLY A 215 18.23 -15.27 11.90
CA GLY A 215 19.25 -15.02 10.88
C GLY A 215 18.72 -14.80 9.46
N GLY A 216 17.43 -14.44 9.35
CA GLY A 216 16.79 -14.07 8.09
C GLY A 216 17.00 -12.60 7.74
N THR A 217 16.33 -12.15 6.68
CA THR A 217 16.36 -10.76 6.22
C THR A 217 14.96 -10.16 6.27
N ALA A 218 14.83 -9.01 6.94
CA ALA A 218 13.61 -8.19 6.93
C ALA A 218 13.71 -7.08 5.87
N ARG A 219 12.62 -6.83 5.13
CA ARG A 219 12.53 -5.80 4.08
C ARG A 219 11.16 -5.13 4.14
N ILE A 220 11.09 -3.88 3.67
CA ILE A 220 9.81 -3.19 3.52
C ILE A 220 9.04 -3.80 2.34
N LEU A 221 7.77 -4.11 2.58
CA LEU A 221 6.82 -4.48 1.54
C LEU A 221 6.00 -3.26 1.09
N VAL A 222 5.44 -2.50 2.04
CA VAL A 222 4.64 -1.30 1.75
C VAL A 222 4.69 -0.29 2.90
N ASP A 223 4.65 1.00 2.58
CA ASP A 223 4.62 2.13 3.54
C ASP A 223 3.16 2.59 3.79
N TYR A 224 2.95 3.46 4.77
CA TYR A 224 1.66 4.12 5.06
C TYR A 224 0.52 3.15 5.40
N VAL A 225 0.82 2.08 6.11
CA VAL A 225 -0.18 1.16 6.64
C VAL A 225 -0.83 1.77 7.88
N SER A 226 -2.15 1.74 7.93
CA SER A 226 -2.92 2.24 9.07
C SER A 226 -2.77 1.30 10.27
N PRO A 227 -2.45 1.81 11.47
CA PRO A 227 -2.37 1.02 12.69
C PRO A 227 -3.69 0.33 13.02
N GLN A 228 -3.68 -1.00 13.13
CA GLN A 228 -4.87 -1.79 13.41
C GLN A 228 -4.51 -3.17 13.98
N ASN A 229 -5.29 -3.64 14.96
CA ASN A 229 -5.04 -4.94 15.60
C ASN A 229 -5.52 -6.12 14.74
N ASP A 230 -6.41 -5.88 13.77
CA ASP A 230 -7.03 -6.88 12.90
C ASP A 230 -6.32 -7.04 11.54
N LEU A 231 -5.08 -6.54 11.41
CA LEU A 231 -4.30 -6.58 10.16
C LEU A 231 -4.21 -8.01 9.60
N PHE A 232 -4.01 -8.99 10.47
CA PHE A 232 -4.02 -10.40 10.14
C PHE A 232 -4.92 -11.17 11.11
N SER A 233 -5.77 -12.04 10.57
CA SER A 233 -6.55 -13.00 11.35
C SER A 233 -6.31 -14.40 10.79
N PRO A 234 -5.47 -15.22 11.44
CA PRO A 234 -5.18 -16.59 11.00
C PRO A 234 -6.37 -17.54 11.13
N ASN A 235 -7.49 -17.19 11.77
CA ASN A 235 -8.65 -18.08 11.88
C ASN A 235 -9.88 -17.25 12.29
N ASP A 236 -11.03 -17.50 11.68
CA ASP A 236 -12.28 -16.83 12.08
C ASP A 236 -12.96 -17.51 13.28
N ASN A 237 -12.58 -18.73 13.69
CA ASN A 237 -13.06 -19.37 14.92
C ASN A 237 -12.31 -20.71 15.20
N PRO A 238 -11.14 -20.73 15.85
CA PRO A 238 -10.56 -22.00 16.27
C PRO A 238 -11.39 -22.59 17.41
N ALA A 239 -11.82 -23.85 17.29
CA ALA A 239 -12.34 -24.60 18.44
C ALA A 239 -11.22 -24.86 19.47
N ASP A 240 -9.97 -24.94 19.00
CA ASP A 240 -8.76 -25.06 19.79
C ASP A 240 -7.67 -24.11 19.25
N PRO A 241 -7.00 -23.27 20.08
CA PRO A 241 -5.89 -22.41 19.64
C PRO A 241 -4.71 -23.17 19.01
N SER A 242 -4.62 -24.49 19.20
CA SER A 242 -3.60 -25.34 18.56
C SER A 242 -3.98 -25.84 17.16
N ASP A 243 -5.23 -25.62 16.70
CA ASP A 243 -5.66 -26.06 15.37
C ASP A 243 -4.90 -25.30 14.27
N THR A 244 -4.34 -26.07 13.34
CA THR A 244 -3.63 -25.50 12.19
C THR A 244 -4.63 -24.71 11.33
N PRO A 245 -4.38 -23.43 11.06
CA PRO A 245 -5.37 -22.60 10.40
C PRO A 245 -5.57 -23.00 8.94
N THR A 246 -6.83 -23.18 8.54
CA THR A 246 -7.21 -23.56 7.18
C THR A 246 -7.34 -22.37 6.24
N ALA A 247 -7.40 -21.16 6.79
CA ALA A 247 -7.48 -19.92 6.03
C ALA A 247 -6.92 -18.77 6.86
N ALA A 248 -6.30 -17.78 6.23
CA ALA A 248 -5.97 -16.53 6.89
C ALA A 248 -6.59 -15.35 6.16
N THR A 249 -7.07 -14.39 6.93
CA THR A 249 -7.65 -13.13 6.46
C THR A 249 -6.64 -12.01 6.64
N LEU A 250 -6.38 -11.28 5.57
CA LEU A 250 -5.58 -10.06 5.55
C LEU A 250 -6.51 -8.88 5.43
N ASN A 251 -6.49 -7.96 6.39
CA ASN A 251 -7.23 -6.70 6.35
C ASN A 251 -6.25 -5.54 6.23
N LEU A 252 -5.89 -5.10 5.03
CA LEU A 252 -4.94 -4.00 4.85
C LEU A 252 -5.68 -2.66 4.71
N ARG A 253 -5.35 -1.69 5.57
CA ARG A 253 -5.82 -0.30 5.47
C ARG A 253 -4.62 0.61 5.24
N MET A 254 -4.73 1.56 4.33
CA MET A 254 -3.67 2.53 4.03
C MET A 254 -4.06 3.92 4.53
N GLN A 255 -3.11 4.63 5.14
CA GLN A 255 -3.31 5.96 5.68
C GLN A 255 -2.07 6.83 5.52
N ARG A 256 -2.26 8.05 5.01
CA ARG A 256 -1.22 9.08 4.90
C ARG A 256 -1.80 10.47 5.18
N SER A 257 -1.15 11.25 6.02
CA SER A 257 -1.40 12.67 6.22
C SER A 257 -0.68 13.48 5.15
N LEU A 258 -1.44 14.28 4.37
CA LEU A 258 -0.90 15.22 3.38
C LEU A 258 -1.52 16.59 3.60
N GLN A 259 -0.69 17.63 3.71
CA GLN A 259 -1.11 19.02 3.88
C GLN A 259 -2.10 19.22 5.06
N GLY A 260 -1.86 18.52 6.18
CA GLY A 260 -2.73 18.57 7.37
C GLY A 260 -4.05 17.82 7.23
N LYS A 261 -4.26 17.06 6.14
CA LYS A 261 -5.43 16.19 5.95
C LYS A 261 -5.02 14.72 6.00
N ASN A 262 -5.72 13.94 6.81
CA ASN A 262 -5.58 12.49 6.82
C ASN A 262 -6.30 11.90 5.61
N LEU A 263 -5.53 11.32 4.69
CA LEU A 263 -6.03 10.47 3.63
C LEU A 263 -6.04 9.04 4.15
N SER A 264 -7.22 8.47 4.29
CA SER A 264 -7.37 7.04 4.41
C SER A 264 -7.95 6.53 3.11
N VAL A 265 -7.29 5.51 2.59
CA VAL A 265 -7.85 4.67 1.54
C VAL A 265 -8.67 3.59 2.22
N ALA A 266 -9.80 3.23 1.59
CA ALA A 266 -10.75 2.24 2.11
C ALA A 266 -11.64 2.79 3.27
N GLY A 267 -12.28 3.93 3.01
CA GLY A 267 -13.07 4.71 3.98
C GLY A 267 -14.18 3.93 4.71
N GLY A 268 -14.61 4.44 5.87
CA GLY A 268 -15.81 3.99 6.58
C GLY A 268 -15.87 2.51 6.93
N GLY A 269 -14.73 1.81 7.03
CA GLY A 269 -14.66 0.41 7.47
C GLY A 269 -14.22 -0.61 6.40
N SER A 270 -14.13 -0.26 5.11
CA SER A 270 -13.86 -1.23 4.05
C SER A 270 -12.36 -1.36 3.71
N GLY A 271 -11.53 -1.86 4.61
CA GLY A 271 -10.12 -2.22 4.30
C GLY A 271 -10.00 -3.12 3.06
N LEU A 272 -8.81 -3.17 2.44
CA LEU A 272 -8.50 -4.21 1.45
C LEU A 272 -8.46 -5.55 2.19
N SER A 273 -9.59 -6.25 2.18
CA SER A 273 -9.76 -7.54 2.86
C SER A 273 -9.70 -8.68 1.87
N VAL A 274 -8.79 -9.62 2.08
CA VAL A 274 -8.72 -10.86 1.32
C VAL A 274 -8.58 -12.03 2.27
N ARG A 275 -9.45 -13.03 2.09
CA ARG A 275 -9.35 -14.33 2.75
C ARG A 275 -8.70 -15.33 1.81
N VAL A 276 -7.66 -16.00 2.28
CA VAL A 276 -6.86 -16.92 1.49
C VAL A 276 -6.84 -18.29 2.14
N PHE A 277 -7.02 -19.32 1.33
CA PHE A 277 -6.90 -20.73 1.70
C PHE A 277 -5.58 -21.25 1.12
N PRO A 278 -4.58 -21.62 1.94
CA PRO A 278 -3.33 -22.16 1.43
C PRO A 278 -3.55 -23.50 0.73
N ARG A 279 -2.85 -23.73 -0.39
CA ARG A 279 -3.08 -24.92 -1.24
C ARG A 279 -2.36 -26.17 -0.77
N ASN A 280 -1.28 -25.99 0.00
CA ASN A 280 -0.36 -27.06 0.39
C ASN A 280 -0.52 -27.49 1.85
N LEU A 281 -1.64 -27.14 2.51
CA LEU A 281 -1.88 -27.58 3.89
C LEU A 281 -2.04 -29.09 3.96
N GLY A 282 -1.24 -29.73 4.82
CA GLY A 282 -1.33 -31.18 5.06
C GLY A 282 -0.81 -32.05 3.91
N VAL A 283 -0.24 -31.47 2.86
CA VAL A 283 0.46 -32.23 1.82
C VAL A 283 1.74 -32.81 2.43
N LEU A 284 2.00 -34.09 2.17
CA LEU A 284 3.26 -34.73 2.56
C LEU A 284 4.42 -34.00 1.86
N ALA A 285 5.54 -33.86 2.56
CA ALA A 285 6.76 -33.38 1.93
C ALA A 285 7.04 -34.17 0.63
N PRO A 286 7.43 -33.51 -0.47
CA PRO A 286 7.86 -34.19 -1.69
C PRO A 286 9.06 -35.10 -1.44
#